data_AF-A0A0F2SKC2-F1
#
_entry.id   AF-A0A0F2SKC2-F1
#
_cell.length_a   1.000
_cell.length_b   1.000
_cell.length_c   1.000
_cell.angle_alpha   90.00
_cell.angle_beta   90.00
_cell.angle_gamma   90.00
#
_symmetry.space_group_name_H-M   'P 1'
#
loop_
_entity.id
_entity.type
_entity.pdbx_description
1 polymer ?
#
loop_
_entity_poly.entity_id
_entity_poly.type
_entity_poly.pdbx_seq_one_letter_code
_entity_poly.pdbx_strand_id
1 'polypeptide(L)'
;ETLHIAEAIGALLIGLVLAETDHSERIEHLIVSFRDFFGALFFFSFGLSIDPFALGGAVWPAVIAVILTLLGNIVSGVWAGRKASLSHRASLNIGLTIISRGEFSIILATLAKAGGLLTSLQPFAALYVLILAILGPLLTKESRWVYNRLRPLLKWPLLPDRRRLRKNPGH
;
A
#
# COMPACT_ATOMS: atom_id res chain seq x y z
N GLU A 1 -17.78 -23.79 -1.11
CA GLU A 1 -18.23 -22.42 -1.42
C GLU A 1 -17.24 -21.79 -2.38
N THR A 2 -17.70 -21.44 -3.58
CA THR A 2 -16.85 -21.06 -4.72
C THR A 2 -16.76 -19.54 -4.87
N LEU A 3 -15.55 -19.00 -4.59
CA LEU A 3 -14.96 -17.72 -5.06
C LEU A 3 -15.52 -16.37 -4.53
N HIS A 4 -15.00 -15.90 -3.39
CA HIS A 4 -14.96 -14.45 -3.05
C HIS A 4 -14.21 -13.60 -4.09
N ILE A 5 -13.32 -14.23 -4.88
CA ILE A 5 -12.58 -13.57 -5.96
C ILE A 5 -13.55 -13.06 -7.05
N ALA A 6 -14.66 -13.76 -7.29
CA ALA A 6 -15.66 -13.35 -8.28
C ALA A 6 -16.40 -12.06 -7.84
N GLU A 7 -16.66 -11.91 -6.54
CA GLU A 7 -17.30 -10.71 -5.97
C GLU A 7 -16.41 -9.47 -6.13
N ALA A 8 -15.11 -9.61 -5.80
CA ALA A 8 -14.15 -8.51 -5.92
C ALA A 8 -13.94 -8.07 -7.38
N ILE A 9 -13.85 -9.03 -8.31
CA ILE A 9 -13.75 -8.74 -9.74
C ILE A 9 -15.06 -8.11 -10.25
N GLY A 10 -16.22 -8.61 -9.83
CA GLY A 10 -17.51 -8.03 -10.18
C GLY A 10 -17.65 -6.58 -9.72
N ALA A 11 -17.25 -6.27 -8.49
CA ALA A 11 -17.23 -4.92 -7.98
C ALA A 11 -16.29 -4.00 -8.77
N LEU A 12 -15.11 -4.49 -9.15
CA LEU A 12 -14.16 -3.75 -10.00
C LEU A 12 -14.75 -3.46 -11.39
N LEU A 13 -15.38 -4.46 -12.01
CA LEU A 13 -15.99 -4.31 -13.34
C LEU A 13 -17.16 -3.32 -13.32
N ILE A 14 -18.03 -3.39 -12.30
CA ILE A 14 -19.11 -2.41 -12.11
C ILE A 14 -18.50 -1.01 -11.92
N GLY A 15 -17.45 -0.87 -11.11
CA GLY A 15 -16.75 0.39 -10.94
C GLY A 15 -16.21 0.96 -12.25
N LEU A 16 -15.64 0.11 -13.11
CA LEU A 16 -15.12 0.51 -14.41
C LEU A 16 -16.24 0.97 -15.36
N VAL A 17 -17.37 0.25 -15.40
CA VAL A 17 -18.54 0.63 -16.21
C VAL A 17 -19.13 1.96 -15.71
N LEU A 18 -19.23 2.14 -14.39
CA LEU A 18 -19.74 3.40 -13.81
C LEU A 18 -18.81 4.59 -14.06
N ALA A 19 -17.49 4.34 -14.14
CA ALA A 19 -16.50 5.37 -14.41
C ALA A 19 -16.61 5.96 -15.82
N GLU A 20 -17.16 5.23 -16.79
CA GLU A 20 -17.42 5.73 -18.15
C GLU A 20 -18.73 6.52 -18.28
N THR A 21 -19.56 6.55 -17.24
CA THR A 21 -20.82 7.32 -17.30
C THR A 21 -20.62 8.80 -17.03
N ASP A 22 -21.52 9.64 -17.55
CA ASP A 22 -21.54 11.10 -17.30
C ASP A 22 -21.69 11.46 -15.82
N HIS A 23 -22.10 10.50 -14.97
CA HIS A 23 -22.33 10.69 -13.54
C HIS A 23 -21.17 10.18 -12.67
N SER A 24 -20.05 9.78 -13.27
CA SER A 24 -18.91 9.16 -12.58
C SER A 24 -18.39 9.99 -11.41
N GLU A 25 -18.20 11.30 -11.58
CA GLU A 25 -17.73 12.19 -10.49
C GLU A 25 -18.71 12.23 -9.30
N ARG A 26 -20.02 12.26 -9.58
CA ARG A 26 -21.04 12.25 -8.53
C ARG A 26 -21.06 10.91 -7.79
N ILE A 27 -20.95 9.81 -8.53
CA ILE A 27 -20.88 8.47 -7.98
C ILE A 27 -19.63 8.30 -7.12
N GLU A 28 -18.46 8.77 -7.59
CA GLU A 28 -17.21 8.76 -6.83
C GLU A 28 -17.37 9.50 -5.51
N HIS A 29 -17.92 10.71 -5.53
CA HIS A 29 -18.14 11.51 -4.31
C HIS A 29 -19.03 10.81 -3.28
N LEU A 30 -20.05 10.06 -3.73
CA LEU A 30 -20.92 9.28 -2.85
C LEU A 30 -20.19 8.05 -2.30
N ILE A 31 -19.44 7.33 -3.14
CA ILE A 31 -18.74 6.09 -2.78
C ILE A 31 -17.57 6.36 -1.83
N VAL A 32 -16.88 7.51 -1.93
CA VAL A 32 -15.74 7.85 -1.06
C VAL A 32 -16.08 7.70 0.42
N SER A 33 -17.26 8.15 0.85
CA SER A 33 -17.67 8.03 2.26
C SER A 33 -17.87 6.58 2.69
N PHE A 34 -18.46 5.76 1.81
CA PHE A 34 -18.63 4.32 2.07
C PHE A 34 -17.30 3.59 2.10
N ARG A 35 -16.41 3.89 1.15
CA ARG A 35 -15.05 3.33 1.10
C ARG A 35 -14.31 3.59 2.42
N ASP A 36 -14.33 4.83 2.90
CA ASP A 36 -13.62 5.21 4.12
C ASP A 36 -14.25 4.55 5.36
N PHE A 37 -15.58 4.44 5.41
CA PHE A 37 -16.29 3.75 6.48
C PHE A 37 -16.02 2.24 6.50
N PHE A 38 -16.14 1.56 5.36
CA PHE A 38 -15.89 0.13 5.25
C PHE A 38 -14.41 -0.20 5.48
N GLY A 39 -13.50 0.64 5.00
CA GLY A 39 -12.07 0.50 5.30
C GLY A 39 -11.80 0.58 6.80
N ALA A 40 -12.39 1.55 7.50
CA ALA A 40 -12.25 1.67 8.96
C ALA A 40 -12.84 0.45 9.70
N LEU A 41 -14.04 0.00 9.32
CA LEU A 41 -14.69 -1.17 9.90
C LEU A 41 -13.89 -2.46 9.67
N PHE A 42 -13.32 -2.59 8.47
CA PHE A 42 -12.47 -3.71 8.10
C PHE A 42 -11.20 -3.77 8.94
N PHE A 43 -10.47 -2.66 9.08
CA PHE A 43 -9.28 -2.63 9.94
C PHE A 43 -9.61 -2.81 11.43
N PHE A 44 -10.76 -2.30 11.89
CA PHE A 44 -11.24 -2.52 13.25
C PHE A 44 -11.53 -4.00 13.50
N SER A 45 -12.34 -4.64 12.64
CA SER A 45 -12.67 -6.07 12.73
C SER A 45 -11.42 -6.95 12.60
N PHE A 46 -10.53 -6.62 11.67
CA PHE A 46 -9.25 -7.30 11.52
C PHE A 46 -8.41 -7.19 12.79
N GLY A 47 -8.30 -6.01 13.38
CA GLY A 47 -7.60 -5.79 14.65
C GLY A 47 -8.18 -6.63 15.79
N LEU A 48 -9.50 -6.72 15.90
CA LEU A 48 -10.18 -7.57 16.90
C LEU A 48 -9.97 -9.07 16.68
N SER A 49 -9.67 -9.49 15.45
CA SER A 49 -9.39 -10.90 15.15
C SER A 49 -7.99 -11.37 15.58
N ILE A 50 -7.12 -10.43 15.99
CA ILE A 50 -5.74 -10.71 16.39
C ILE A 50 -5.73 -11.04 17.89
N ASP A 51 -5.25 -12.24 18.22
CA ASP A 51 -4.92 -12.60 19.60
C ASP A 51 -3.53 -12.03 19.98
N PRO A 52 -3.44 -11.04 20.90
CA PRO A 52 -2.18 -10.43 21.28
C PRO A 52 -1.19 -11.42 21.91
N PHE A 53 -1.69 -12.46 22.58
CA PHE A 53 -0.87 -13.45 23.29
C PHE A 53 -0.21 -14.43 22.32
N ALA A 54 -0.78 -14.64 21.13
CA ALA A 54 -0.24 -15.50 20.09
C ALA A 54 0.82 -14.82 19.21
N LEU A 55 1.07 -13.52 19.38
CA LEU A 55 1.94 -12.73 18.48
C LEU A 55 3.44 -12.93 18.72
N GLY A 56 3.86 -13.26 19.94
CA GLY A 56 5.26 -13.16 20.37
C GLY A 56 6.26 -13.88 19.47
N GLY A 57 5.92 -15.09 19.00
CA GLY A 57 6.80 -15.88 18.12
C GLY A 57 6.88 -15.39 16.67
N ALA A 58 5.95 -14.54 16.23
CA ALA A 58 5.84 -14.12 14.82
C ALA A 58 6.32 -12.68 14.56
N VAL A 59 6.63 -11.91 15.61
CA VAL A 59 7.10 -10.52 15.50
C VAL A 59 8.36 -10.41 14.67
N TRP A 60 9.39 -11.19 15.01
CA TRP A 60 10.69 -11.09 14.33
C TRP A 60 10.61 -11.50 12.85
N PRO A 61 9.98 -12.65 12.50
CA PRO A 61 9.73 -12.99 11.11
C PRO A 61 8.95 -11.92 10.35
N ALA A 62 7.90 -11.34 10.95
CA ALA A 62 7.08 -10.31 10.32
C ALA A 62 7.89 -9.04 10.01
N VAL A 63 8.69 -8.56 10.97
CA VAL A 63 9.55 -7.37 10.77
C VAL A 63 10.57 -7.61 9.67
N ILE A 64 11.22 -8.78 9.65
CA ILE A 64 12.17 -9.14 8.58
C ILE A 64 11.45 -9.14 7.22
N ALA A 65 10.29 -9.77 7.13
CA ALA A 65 9.50 -9.81 5.90
C ALA A 65 9.07 -8.41 5.43
N VAL A 66 8.68 -7.54 6.35
CA VAL A 66 8.37 -6.12 6.07
C VAL A 66 9.59 -5.43 5.47
N ILE A 67 10.76 -5.53 6.11
CA ILE A 67 12.00 -4.89 5.61
C ILE A 67 12.35 -5.40 4.21
N LEU A 68 12.30 -6.72 4.00
CA LEU A 68 12.55 -7.31 2.68
C LEU A 68 11.56 -6.81 1.64
N THR A 69 10.29 -6.67 1.99
CA THR A 69 9.24 -6.14 1.11
C THR A 69 9.51 -4.68 0.75
N LEU A 70 9.86 -3.84 1.74
CA LEU A 70 10.22 -2.43 1.55
C LEU A 70 11.38 -2.29 0.58
N LEU A 71 12.47 -3.03 0.83
CA LEU A 71 13.66 -2.99 -0.01
C LEU A 71 13.36 -3.51 -1.42
N GLY A 72 12.66 -4.63 -1.54
CA GLY A 72 12.26 -5.22 -2.83
C GLY A 72 11.42 -4.24 -3.67
N ASN A 73 10.43 -3.59 -3.06
CA ASN A 73 9.57 -2.63 -3.77
C ASN A 73 10.31 -1.34 -4.15
N ILE A 74 11.19 -0.81 -3.29
CA ILE A 74 12.01 0.35 -3.63
C ILE A 74 12.95 0.01 -4.79
N VAL A 75 13.64 -1.13 -4.73
CA VAL A 75 14.57 -1.57 -5.79
C VAL A 75 13.80 -1.79 -7.09
N SER A 76 12.66 -2.49 -7.03
CA SER A 76 11.77 -2.72 -8.17
C SER A 76 11.28 -1.40 -8.79
N GLY A 77 10.76 -0.48 -7.98
CA GLY A 77 10.26 0.81 -8.44
C GLY A 77 11.35 1.69 -9.05
N VAL A 78 12.54 1.71 -8.45
CA VAL A 78 13.70 2.41 -9.01
C VAL A 78 14.14 1.80 -10.34
N TRP A 79 14.18 0.46 -10.43
CA TRP A 79 14.56 -0.24 -11.65
C TRP A 79 13.56 -0.03 -12.78
N ALA A 80 12.27 -0.20 -12.50
CA ALA A 80 11.18 0.04 -13.45
C ALA A 80 11.16 1.50 -13.91
N GLY A 81 11.28 2.45 -12.97
CA GLY A 81 11.31 3.86 -13.31
C GLY A 81 12.54 4.27 -14.11
N ARG A 82 13.70 3.65 -13.90
CA ARG A 82 14.89 3.86 -14.74
C ARG A 82 14.72 3.33 -16.16
N LYS A 83 14.11 2.14 -16.33
CA LYS A 83 13.76 1.63 -17.66
C LYS A 83 12.75 2.52 -18.40
N ALA A 84 11.86 3.17 -17.66
CA ALA A 84 10.88 4.11 -18.19
C ALA A 84 11.42 5.56 -18.32
N SER A 85 12.73 5.79 -18.14
CA SER A 85 13.37 7.12 -18.19
C SER A 85 12.73 8.17 -17.26
N LEU A 86 12.13 7.71 -16.16
CA LEU A 86 11.51 8.58 -15.16
C LEU A 86 12.56 9.20 -14.24
N SER A 87 12.24 10.36 -13.67
CA SER A 87 13.09 10.99 -12.64
C SER A 87 13.26 10.07 -11.43
N HIS A 88 14.42 10.13 -10.76
CA HIS A 88 14.70 9.34 -9.55
C HIS A 88 13.60 9.46 -8.48
N ARG A 89 12.96 10.63 -8.37
CA ARG A 89 11.82 10.85 -7.49
C ARG A 89 10.59 10.07 -7.93
N ALA A 90 10.26 10.11 -9.22
CA ALA A 90 9.13 9.37 -9.77
C ALA A 90 9.35 7.85 -9.63
N SER A 91 10.57 7.36 -9.89
CA SER A 91 10.91 5.93 -9.72
C SER A 91 10.80 5.48 -8.27
N LEU A 92 11.27 6.28 -7.30
CA LEU A 92 11.08 5.99 -5.88
C LEU A 92 9.59 6.00 -5.51
N ASN A 93 8.83 6.99 -6.00
CA ASN A 93 7.42 7.11 -5.70
C ASN A 93 6.63 5.88 -6.19
N ILE A 94 6.96 5.35 -7.37
CA ILE A 94 6.40 4.08 -7.86
C ILE A 94 6.63 2.96 -6.85
N GLY A 95 7.87 2.79 -6.39
CA GLY A 95 8.22 1.78 -5.39
C GLY A 95 7.43 1.95 -4.09
N LEU A 96 7.29 3.19 -3.60
CA LEU A 96 6.58 3.49 -2.36
C LEU A 96 5.07 3.27 -2.46
N THR A 97 4.44 3.62 -3.58
CA THR A 97 3.00 3.42 -3.78
C THR A 97 2.64 1.93 -3.78
N ILE A 98 3.52 1.06 -4.29
CA ILE A 98 3.31 -0.40 -4.34
C ILE A 98 3.46 -1.06 -2.95
N ILE A 99 4.12 -0.39 -1.98
CA ILE A 99 4.32 -0.93 -0.62
C ILE A 99 3.02 -1.01 0.15
N SER A 100 2.08 -0.09 -0.10
CA SER A 100 0.77 -0.13 0.49
C SER A 100 0.04 -1.38 0.00
N ARG A 101 0.14 -2.48 0.76
CA ARG A 101 -0.65 -3.66 0.50
C ARG A 101 -2.10 -3.33 0.84
N GLY A 102 -2.96 -3.44 -0.18
CA GLY A 102 -4.39 -3.21 -0.02
C GLY A 102 -5.05 -4.27 0.87
N GLU A 103 -6.27 -3.95 1.25
CA GLU A 103 -7.26 -4.75 1.99
C GLU A 103 -7.35 -6.20 1.45
N PHE A 104 -7.13 -6.35 0.15
CA PHE A 104 -7.10 -7.64 -0.54
C PHE A 104 -6.03 -8.63 -0.02
N SER A 105 -4.87 -8.15 0.45
CA SER A 105 -3.83 -9.05 1.00
C SER A 105 -4.26 -9.70 2.31
N ILE A 106 -5.10 -9.02 3.09
CA ILE A 106 -5.69 -9.55 4.33
C ILE A 106 -6.77 -10.56 4.00
N ILE A 107 -7.65 -10.23 3.05
CA ILE A 107 -8.71 -11.15 2.59
C ILE A 107 -8.08 -12.46 2.08
N LEU A 108 -6.97 -12.38 1.36
CA LEU A 108 -6.24 -13.56 0.90
C LEU A 108 -5.63 -14.36 2.07
N ALA A 109 -5.13 -13.69 3.09
CA ALA A 109 -4.59 -14.34 4.30
C ALA A 109 -5.70 -15.00 5.15
N THR A 110 -6.86 -14.37 5.30
CA THR A 110 -8.01 -14.96 5.99
C THR A 110 -8.60 -16.14 5.21
N LEU A 111 -8.61 -16.06 3.88
CA LEU A 111 -9.02 -17.17 3.02
C LEU A 111 -8.05 -18.35 3.08
N ALA A 112 -6.74 -18.10 3.09
CA ALA A 112 -5.73 -19.14 3.28
C ALA A 112 -5.88 -19.85 4.63
N LYS A 113 -6.21 -19.10 5.69
CA LYS A 113 -6.56 -19.67 7.01
C LYS A 113 -7.80 -20.56 6.94
N ALA A 114 -8.88 -20.10 6.29
CA ALA A 114 -10.10 -20.89 6.12
C ALA A 114 -9.84 -22.21 5.36
N GLY A 115 -8.87 -22.23 4.45
CA GLY A 115 -8.40 -23.42 3.74
C GLY A 115 -7.50 -24.37 4.56
N GLY A 116 -7.31 -24.14 5.87
CA GLY A 116 -6.49 -25.00 6.74
C GLY A 116 -4.98 -24.81 6.59
N LEU A 117 -4.53 -23.83 5.81
CA LEU A 117 -3.12 -23.50 5.64
C LEU A 117 -2.64 -22.66 6.85
N LEU A 118 -2.13 -23.37 7.86
CA LEU A 118 -1.09 -22.96 8.83
C LEU A 118 -1.53 -22.04 10.00
N THR A 119 -1.67 -22.66 11.17
CA THR A 119 -1.91 -22.03 12.49
C THR A 119 -0.83 -21.01 12.89
N SER A 120 0.42 -21.25 12.49
CA SER A 120 1.58 -20.40 12.83
C SER A 120 1.71 -19.17 11.91
N LEU A 121 1.05 -19.17 10.75
CA LEU A 121 1.12 -18.06 9.78
C LEU A 121 0.12 -16.95 10.07
N GLN A 122 -0.93 -17.23 10.85
CA GLN A 122 -1.94 -16.22 11.16
C GLN A 122 -1.35 -15.04 11.95
N PRO A 123 -0.60 -15.24 13.06
CA PRO A 123 0.03 -14.11 13.77
C PRO A 123 1.04 -13.35 12.91
N PHE A 124 1.77 -14.07 12.04
CA PHE A 124 2.71 -13.47 11.10
C PHE A 124 2.01 -12.59 10.07
N ALA A 125 0.99 -13.11 9.39
CA ALA A 125 0.24 -12.39 8.37
C ALA A 125 -0.47 -11.17 8.97
N ALA A 126 -1.03 -11.33 10.17
CA ALA A 126 -1.65 -10.25 10.93
C ALA A 126 -0.68 -9.08 11.16
N LEU A 127 0.49 -9.37 11.73
CA LEU A 127 1.53 -8.37 11.99
C LEU A 127 2.08 -7.77 10.71
N TYR A 128 2.40 -8.60 9.71
CA TYR A 128 2.95 -8.17 8.44
C TYR A 128 2.04 -7.17 7.74
N VAL A 129 0.75 -7.49 7.65
CA VAL A 129 -0.23 -6.57 7.08
C VAL A 129 -0.35 -5.32 7.93
N LEU A 130 -0.58 -5.44 9.25
CA LEU A 130 -0.83 -4.29 10.11
C LEU A 130 0.31 -3.26 9.98
N ILE A 131 1.56 -3.74 9.98
CA ILE A 131 2.73 -2.90 9.78
C ILE A 131 2.70 -2.23 8.41
N LEU A 132 2.42 -2.95 7.32
CA LEU A 132 2.39 -2.38 5.97
C LEU A 132 1.19 -1.45 5.72
N ALA A 133 0.05 -1.69 6.34
CA ALA A 133 -1.13 -0.83 6.26
C ALA A 133 -0.88 0.55 6.89
N ILE A 134 -0.01 0.61 7.91
CA ILE A 134 0.42 1.86 8.54
C ILE A 134 1.60 2.48 7.77
N LEU A 135 2.64 1.68 7.48
CA LEU A 135 3.86 2.17 6.84
C LEU A 135 3.63 2.60 5.39
N GLY A 136 2.79 1.90 4.62
CA GLY A 136 2.55 2.19 3.21
C GLY A 136 2.07 3.62 2.97
N PRO A 137 0.92 4.04 3.55
CA PRO A 137 0.42 5.40 3.45
C PRO A 137 1.39 6.43 4.04
N LEU A 138 2.03 6.12 5.17
CA LEU A 138 2.97 7.02 5.83
C LEU A 138 4.19 7.30 4.95
N LEU A 139 4.79 6.25 4.38
CA LEU A 139 5.95 6.36 3.49
C LEU A 139 5.61 7.02 2.15
N THR A 140 4.41 6.78 1.63
CA THR A 140 3.93 7.43 0.40
C THR A 140 3.72 8.93 0.63
N LYS A 141 3.07 9.31 1.74
CA LYS A 141 2.87 10.72 2.14
C LYS A 141 4.21 11.42 2.40
N GLU A 142 5.11 10.74 3.10
CA GLU A 142 6.46 11.22 3.42
C GLU A 142 7.50 10.84 2.36
N SER A 143 7.09 10.58 1.12
CA SER A 143 7.99 10.18 0.02
C SER A 143 9.16 11.15 -0.19
N ARG A 144 8.98 12.44 0.13
CA ARG A 144 10.08 13.44 0.13
C ARG A 144 11.11 13.18 1.21
N TRP A 145 10.68 12.84 2.43
CA TRP A 145 11.59 12.50 3.53
C TRP A 145 12.36 11.22 3.20
N VAL A 146 11.67 10.20 2.68
CA VAL A 146 12.29 8.94 2.24
C VAL A 146 13.31 9.18 1.13
N TYR A 147 12.98 10.01 0.14
CA TYR A 147 13.91 10.41 -0.92
C TYR A 147 15.18 11.06 -0.34
N ASN A 148 15.02 12.01 0.57
CA ASN A 148 16.15 12.72 1.18
C ASN A 148 17.04 11.80 2.03
N ARG A 149 16.47 10.76 2.66
CA ARG A 149 17.20 9.79 3.47
C ARG A 149 17.94 8.75 2.61
N LEU A 150 17.35 8.34 1.48
CA LEU A 150 17.93 7.38 0.54
C LEU A 150 18.90 8.01 -0.47
N ARG A 151 18.77 9.31 -0.72
CA ARG A 151 19.67 10.10 -1.57
C ARG A 151 21.16 9.86 -1.32
N PRO A 152 21.69 9.91 -0.08
CA PRO A 152 23.12 9.71 0.17
C PRO A 152 23.60 8.30 -0.20
N LEU A 153 22.73 7.29 -0.03
CA LEU A 153 23.03 5.89 -0.38
C LEU A 153 22.99 5.66 -1.91
N LEU A 154 22.04 6.28 -2.60
CA LEU A 154 21.82 6.09 -4.05
C LEU A 154 22.46 7.18 -4.94
N LYS A 155 23.23 8.11 -4.37
CA LYS A 155 23.88 9.25 -5.05
C LYS A 155 22.93 10.09 -5.92
N TRP A 156 21.71 10.33 -5.44
CA TRP A 156 20.71 11.08 -6.22
C TRP A 156 20.87 12.60 -6.12
N PRO A 157 20.41 13.38 -7.11
CA PRO A 157 20.43 14.85 -7.04
C PRO A 157 19.46 15.39 -5.98
N LEU A 158 19.76 16.57 -5.41
CA LEU A 158 18.84 17.27 -4.50
C LEU A 158 17.56 17.64 -5.24
N LEU A 159 16.42 17.54 -4.56
CA LEU A 159 15.17 18.07 -5.09
C LEU A 159 15.24 19.60 -5.14
N PRO A 160 14.78 20.25 -6.22
CA PRO A 160 14.62 21.70 -6.25
C PRO A 160 13.66 22.15 -5.15
N ASP A 161 14.05 23.15 -4.36
CA ASP A 161 13.21 23.70 -3.31
C ASP A 161 11.97 24.39 -3.93
N ARG A 162 10.77 23.90 -3.61
CA ARG A 162 9.51 24.47 -4.14
C ARG A 162 9.34 25.95 -3.81
N ARG A 163 9.99 26.47 -2.75
CA ARG A 163 9.95 27.90 -2.41
C ARG A 163 10.63 28.78 -3.47
N ARG A 164 11.60 28.27 -4.21
CA ARG A 164 12.28 29.02 -5.28
C ARG A 164 11.44 29.08 -6.57
N LEU A 165 10.69 28.02 -6.89
CA LEU A 165 9.81 27.98 -8.07
C LEU A 165 8.59 28.91 -7.93
N ARG A 166 8.09 29.12 -6.69
CA ARG A 166 6.98 30.07 -6.46
C ARG A 166 7.42 31.54 -6.40
N LYS A 167 8.73 31.80 -6.28
CA LYS A 167 9.29 33.16 -6.22
C LYS A 167 9.73 33.71 -7.58
N ASN A 168 9.67 32.91 -8.65
CA ASN A 168 9.96 33.38 -10.00
C ASN A 168 8.87 32.90 -10.98
N PRO A 169 7.72 33.61 -11.07
CA PRO A 169 6.71 33.35 -12.09
C PRO A 169 7.05 33.97 -13.45
N GLY A 170 8.24 34.55 -13.64
CA GLY A 170 8.59 35.31 -14.85
C GLY A 170 9.77 34.72 -15.61
N HIS A 171 9.45 34.04 -16.71
CA HIS A 171 9.96 34.35 -18.04
C HIS A 171 8.84 34.12 -19.05
#